data_AF-A0A836XAJ2-F1
#
_entry.id   AF-A0A836XAJ2-F1
#
_cell.length_a   1.000
_cell.length_b   1.000
_cell.length_c   1.000
_cell.angle_alpha   90.00
_cell.angle_beta   90.00
_cell.angle_gamma   90.00
#
_symmetry.space_group_name_H-M   'P 1'
#
loop_
_entity.id
_entity.type
_entity.pdbx_description
1 polymer ?
#
loop_
_entity_poly.entity_id
_entity_poly.type
_entity_poly.pdbx_seq_one_letter_code
_entity_poly.pdbx_strand_id
1 'polypeptide(L)'
;MTDVLDWPNTYGGPYGSGLIRQTPEDFVVEEVLPFSPSGDGEHLFLFIEKRGENTEYVARQLSKFTGVLARDIGYAGLKDRHAVTRQWFSLWLPGKANPDWQSWDQANITLIDTARHHKKLRRGVLTGNKFSLMVRQWEGDVAQTETLLKTIAKTGMA
;
A
#
# COMPACT_ATOMS: atom_id res chain seq x y z
N MET A 1 21.25 9.46 -20.46
CA MET A 1 20.46 10.70 -20.28
C MET A 1 19.01 10.30 -20.38
N THR A 2 18.34 10.14 -19.24
CA THR A 2 16.88 10.02 -19.22
C THR A 2 16.32 11.42 -19.41
N ASP A 3 15.54 11.64 -20.46
CA ASP A 3 14.79 12.88 -20.67
C ASP A 3 13.96 13.16 -19.42
N VAL A 4 14.38 14.16 -18.65
CA VAL A 4 13.53 14.74 -17.61
C VAL A 4 12.50 15.55 -18.37
N LEU A 5 11.25 15.05 -18.38
CA LEU A 5 10.14 15.77 -18.98
C LEU A 5 10.09 17.19 -18.38
N ASP A 6 10.17 18.22 -19.23
CA ASP A 6 10.14 19.62 -18.83
C ASP A 6 8.70 20.07 -18.54
N TRP A 7 8.18 19.58 -17.42
CA TRP A 7 6.85 19.95 -16.93
C TRP A 7 6.93 21.26 -16.13
N PRO A 8 5.88 22.10 -16.18
CA PRO A 8 5.81 23.30 -15.36
C PRO A 8 6.00 22.99 -13.88
N ASN A 9 6.82 23.79 -13.19
CA ASN A 9 7.08 23.63 -11.77
C ASN A 9 6.29 24.66 -10.95
N THR A 10 5.36 24.20 -10.12
CA THR A 10 4.51 25.05 -9.24
C THR A 10 5.33 25.98 -8.33
N TYR A 11 6.56 25.59 -7.98
CA TYR A 11 7.42 26.31 -7.03
C TYR A 11 8.82 26.66 -7.58
N GLY A 12 8.96 26.79 -8.91
CA GLY A 12 10.23 27.20 -9.52
C GLY A 12 11.28 26.09 -9.63
N GLY A 13 10.95 24.86 -9.25
CA GLY A 13 11.77 23.66 -9.47
C GLY A 13 12.29 23.02 -8.17
N PRO A 14 12.98 21.88 -8.29
CA PRO A 14 13.59 21.22 -7.15
C PRO A 14 14.93 21.89 -6.76
N TYR A 15 15.19 21.98 -5.45
CA TYR A 15 16.46 22.48 -4.89
C TYR A 15 17.52 21.39 -4.68
N GLY A 16 17.28 20.19 -5.20
CA GLY A 16 18.18 19.06 -5.08
C GLY A 16 17.73 17.89 -5.95
N SER A 17 18.57 16.88 -6.01
CA SER A 17 18.34 15.65 -6.75
C SER A 17 18.74 14.44 -5.91
N GLY A 18 18.21 13.27 -6.26
CA GLY A 18 18.54 12.03 -5.58
C GLY A 18 17.82 10.85 -6.19
N LEU A 19 18.09 9.67 -5.67
CA LEU A 19 17.56 8.41 -6.15
C LEU A 19 16.38 7.95 -5.29
N ILE A 20 15.26 7.62 -5.93
CA ILE A 20 14.12 6.97 -5.29
C ILE A 20 14.04 5.51 -5.73
N ARG A 21 13.39 4.66 -4.92
CA ARG A 21 13.13 3.25 -5.24
C ARG A 21 14.40 2.43 -5.55
N GLN A 22 15.50 2.68 -4.85
CA GLN A 22 16.70 1.84 -5.00
C GLN A 22 16.48 0.45 -4.39
N THR A 23 15.77 0.39 -3.27
CA THR A 23 15.22 -0.85 -2.71
C THR A 23 13.70 -0.71 -2.47
N PRO A 24 12.94 -1.81 -2.35
CA PRO A 24 11.51 -1.75 -2.04
C PRO A 24 11.17 -0.92 -0.78
N GLU A 25 12.03 -0.91 0.23
CA GLU A 25 11.84 -0.13 1.48
C GLU A 25 11.91 1.38 1.27
N ASP A 26 12.53 1.83 0.18
CA ASP A 26 12.58 3.26 -0.12
C ASP A 26 11.23 3.81 -0.55
N PHE A 27 10.26 2.93 -0.79
CA PHE A 27 8.93 3.28 -1.26
C PHE A 27 7.90 2.42 -0.53
N VAL A 28 7.47 2.90 0.64
CA VAL A 28 6.43 2.25 1.43
C VAL A 28 5.08 2.87 1.12
N VAL A 29 4.09 2.04 0.80
CA VAL A 29 2.70 2.46 0.54
C VAL A 29 1.77 1.72 1.49
N GLU A 30 1.06 2.46 2.32
CA GLU A 30 0.07 1.92 3.25
C GLU A 30 -1.34 2.37 2.84
N GLU A 31 -2.22 1.42 2.59
CA GLU A 31 -3.60 1.68 2.21
C GLU A 31 -4.44 2.14 3.39
N VAL A 32 -5.19 3.23 3.21
CA VAL A 32 -6.09 3.79 4.23
C VAL A 32 -7.54 3.59 3.79
N LEU A 33 -8.28 2.77 4.55
CA LEU A 33 -9.72 2.59 4.35
C LEU A 33 -10.50 3.78 4.91
N PRO A 34 -11.72 4.06 4.40
CA PRO A 34 -12.61 5.07 4.96
C PRO A 34 -13.31 4.62 6.26
N PHE A 35 -12.98 3.43 6.76
CA PHE A 35 -13.56 2.83 7.96
C PHE A 35 -12.57 1.84 8.58
N SER A 36 -12.81 1.48 9.84
CA SER A 36 -12.18 0.32 10.47
C SER A 36 -13.08 -0.92 10.31
N PRO A 37 -12.51 -2.13 10.14
CA PRO A 37 -13.30 -3.37 10.22
C PRO A 37 -14.11 -3.41 11.52
N SER A 38 -15.32 -3.98 11.46
CA SER A 38 -16.29 -3.88 12.55
C SER A 38 -16.03 -4.83 13.72
N GLY A 39 -15.21 -5.86 13.50
CA GLY A 39 -14.95 -6.93 14.47
C GLY A 39 -15.89 -8.13 14.36
N ASP A 40 -16.94 -8.04 13.54
CA ASP A 40 -17.93 -9.11 13.29
C ASP A 40 -18.36 -9.20 11.81
N GLY A 41 -19.08 -10.27 11.46
CA GLY A 41 -19.64 -10.48 10.12
C GLY A 41 -18.94 -11.56 9.29
N GLU A 42 -19.42 -11.71 8.06
CA GLU A 42 -19.05 -12.85 7.20
C GLU A 42 -17.73 -12.67 6.46
N HIS A 43 -17.19 -11.45 6.37
CA HIS A 43 -15.90 -11.21 5.73
C HIS A 43 -14.78 -11.14 6.76
N LEU A 44 -13.67 -11.79 6.47
CA LEU A 44 -12.42 -11.63 7.20
C LEU A 44 -11.53 -10.65 6.45
N PHE A 45 -11.27 -9.50 7.06
CA PHE A 45 -10.33 -8.51 6.56
C PHE A 45 -8.93 -8.88 7.03
N LEU A 46 -7.98 -8.78 6.11
CA LEU A 46 -6.57 -9.07 6.32
C LEU A 46 -5.76 -7.85 5.90
N PHE A 47 -5.03 -7.28 6.83
CA PHE A 47 -4.06 -6.23 6.54
C PHE A 47 -2.71 -6.90 6.28
N ILE A 48 -2.27 -6.86 5.02
CA ILE A 48 -1.11 -7.63 4.56
C ILE A 48 -0.04 -6.67 4.07
N GLU A 49 1.18 -6.86 4.58
CA GLU A 49 2.40 -6.31 3.99
C GLU A 49 2.93 -7.28 2.93
N LYS A 50 3.33 -6.76 1.78
CA LYS A 50 4.00 -7.53 0.73
C LYS A 50 5.25 -6.81 0.24
N ARG A 51 6.22 -7.59 -0.23
CA ARG A 51 7.45 -7.12 -0.87
C ARG A 51 7.63 -7.80 -2.23
N GLY A 52 7.89 -7.05 -3.30
CA GLY A 52 8.22 -7.66 -4.61
C GLY A 52 7.05 -8.35 -5.34
N GLU A 53 5.92 -8.54 -4.68
CA GLU A 53 4.71 -9.16 -5.21
C GLU A 53 3.67 -8.13 -5.67
N ASN A 54 2.79 -8.51 -6.59
CA ASN A 54 1.62 -7.72 -6.96
C ASN A 54 0.38 -8.15 -6.15
N THR A 55 -0.63 -7.28 -6.08
CA THR A 55 -1.87 -7.53 -5.31
C THR A 55 -2.57 -8.83 -5.72
N GLU A 56 -2.61 -9.13 -7.02
CA GLU A 56 -3.31 -10.32 -7.54
C GLU A 56 -2.60 -11.62 -7.17
N TYR A 57 -1.26 -11.61 -7.12
CA TYR A 57 -0.47 -12.73 -6.62
C TYR A 57 -0.83 -13.06 -5.18
N VAL A 58 -0.87 -12.05 -4.30
CA VAL A 58 -1.27 -12.23 -2.90
C VAL A 58 -2.70 -12.79 -2.81
N ALA A 59 -3.65 -12.26 -3.59
CA ALA A 59 -5.01 -12.79 -3.65
C ALA A 59 -5.07 -14.27 -4.07
N ARG A 60 -4.21 -14.70 -5.02
CA ARG A 60 -4.10 -16.12 -5.40
C ARG A 60 -3.52 -16.98 -4.27
N GLN A 61 -2.52 -16.50 -3.54
CA GLN A 61 -1.97 -17.23 -2.40
C GLN A 61 -3.00 -17.40 -1.28
N LEU A 62 -3.76 -16.33 -0.98
CA LEU A 62 -4.88 -16.39 -0.04
C LEU A 62 -5.95 -17.39 -0.47
N SER A 63 -6.29 -17.42 -1.77
CA SER A 63 -7.25 -18.40 -2.31
C SER A 63 -6.76 -19.83 -2.15
N LYS A 64 -5.50 -20.11 -2.47
CA LYS A 64 -4.89 -21.44 -2.31
C LYS A 64 -4.86 -21.89 -0.85
N PHE A 65 -4.50 -20.99 0.06
CA PHE A 65 -4.38 -21.30 1.49
C PHE A 65 -5.74 -21.55 2.15
N THR A 66 -6.75 -20.73 1.82
CA THR A 66 -8.05 -20.75 2.51
C THR A 66 -9.14 -21.54 1.78
N GLY A 67 -8.91 -21.90 0.51
CA GLY A 67 -9.92 -22.48 -0.37
C GLY A 67 -11.02 -21.50 -0.80
N VAL A 68 -10.93 -20.22 -0.42
CA VAL A 68 -11.88 -19.17 -0.85
C VAL A 68 -11.66 -18.90 -2.33
N LEU A 69 -12.76 -18.86 -3.10
CA LEU A 69 -12.68 -18.58 -4.54
C LEU A 69 -12.15 -17.16 -4.78
N ALA A 70 -11.34 -16.98 -5.82
CA ALA A 70 -10.75 -15.68 -6.15
C ALA A 70 -11.80 -14.56 -6.29
N ARG A 71 -12.99 -14.88 -6.80
CA ARG A 71 -14.11 -13.93 -6.90
C ARG A 71 -14.63 -13.45 -5.55
N ASP A 72 -14.39 -14.19 -4.47
CA ASP A 72 -14.84 -13.91 -3.11
C ASP A 72 -13.75 -13.27 -2.26
N ILE A 73 -12.58 -13.03 -2.86
CA ILE A 73 -11.49 -12.22 -2.31
C ILE A 73 -11.61 -10.79 -2.86
N GLY A 74 -11.73 -9.83 -1.96
CA GLY A 74 -11.83 -8.41 -2.24
C GLY A 74 -10.56 -7.66 -1.87
N TYR A 75 -10.30 -6.53 -2.54
CA TYR A 75 -9.22 -5.58 -2.26
C TYR A 75 -9.55 -4.25 -2.95
N ALA A 76 -9.08 -3.13 -2.39
CA ALA A 76 -9.51 -1.80 -2.82
C ALA A 76 -8.81 -1.29 -4.10
N GLY A 77 -7.55 -1.63 -4.30
CA GLY A 77 -6.77 -1.18 -5.45
C GLY A 77 -5.63 -2.12 -5.82
N LEU A 78 -4.95 -1.86 -6.93
CA LEU A 78 -3.69 -2.54 -7.23
C LEU A 78 -2.55 -1.79 -6.53
N LYS A 79 -1.51 -2.52 -6.13
CA LYS A 79 -0.28 -1.97 -5.58
C LYS A 79 0.91 -2.45 -6.40
N ASP A 80 1.83 -1.51 -6.65
CA ASP A 80 3.09 -1.76 -7.37
C ASP A 80 3.89 -2.87 -6.67
N ARG A 81 4.65 -3.64 -7.46
CA ARG A 81 5.56 -4.67 -6.97
C ARG A 81 6.91 -4.11 -6.53
N HIS A 82 7.31 -2.94 -7.04
CA HIS A 82 8.59 -2.30 -6.75
C HIS A 82 8.52 -1.39 -5.51
N ALA A 83 7.93 -1.91 -4.44
CA ALA A 83 7.63 -1.21 -3.19
C ALA A 83 7.38 -2.22 -2.07
N VAL A 84 7.51 -1.79 -0.81
CA VAL A 84 6.86 -2.43 0.33
C VAL A 84 5.45 -1.86 0.42
N THR A 85 4.43 -2.71 0.39
CA THR A 85 3.04 -2.22 0.40
C THR A 85 2.20 -2.93 1.42
N ARG A 86 1.43 -2.17 2.20
CA ARG A 86 0.44 -2.66 3.14
C ARG A 86 -0.95 -2.38 2.60
N GLN A 87 -1.76 -3.42 2.47
CA GLN A 87 -3.06 -3.33 1.84
C GLN A 87 -4.07 -4.26 2.51
N TRP A 88 -5.33 -3.85 2.48
CA TRP A 88 -6.43 -4.67 2.93
C TRP A 88 -6.92 -5.63 1.85
N PHE A 89 -7.16 -6.87 2.27
CA PHE A 89 -7.91 -7.87 1.54
C PHE A 89 -9.14 -8.26 2.37
N SER A 90 -10.22 -8.71 1.73
CA SER A 90 -11.39 -9.29 2.41
C SER A 90 -11.71 -10.67 1.85
N LEU A 91 -11.83 -11.69 2.69
CA LEU A 91 -12.22 -13.04 2.31
C LEU A 91 -13.65 -13.29 2.78
N TRP A 92 -14.54 -13.76 1.90
CA TRP A 92 -15.88 -14.17 2.34
C TRP A 92 -15.83 -15.56 2.99
N LEU A 93 -16.14 -15.62 4.29
CA LEU A 93 -16.08 -16.81 5.16
C LEU A 93 -17.35 -16.90 6.03
N PRO A 94 -18.55 -17.04 5.42
CA PRO A 94 -19.81 -17.08 6.15
C PRO A 94 -19.90 -18.34 7.01
N GLY A 95 -20.21 -18.16 8.30
CA GLY A 95 -20.33 -19.26 9.26
C GLY A 95 -19.05 -20.10 9.48
N LYS A 96 -17.91 -19.70 8.90
CA LYS A 96 -16.63 -20.39 9.04
C LYS A 96 -15.76 -19.68 10.08
N ALA A 97 -15.01 -20.47 10.86
CA ALA A 97 -13.96 -19.96 11.73
C ALA A 97 -12.86 -19.24 10.92
N ASN A 98 -12.04 -18.43 11.60
CA ASN A 98 -10.86 -17.84 10.98
C ASN A 98 -9.85 -18.96 10.63
N PRO A 99 -9.16 -18.88 9.47
CA PRO A 99 -8.03 -19.77 9.17
C PRO A 99 -6.92 -19.65 10.22
N ASP A 100 -6.15 -20.71 10.42
CA ASP A 100 -4.95 -20.67 11.26
C ASP A 100 -3.78 -20.03 10.50
N TRP A 101 -3.66 -18.71 10.62
CA TRP A 101 -2.62 -17.93 9.95
C TRP A 101 -1.20 -18.24 10.42
N GLN A 102 -1.00 -18.93 11.55
CA GLN A 102 0.36 -19.32 11.98
C GLN A 102 0.98 -20.33 11.01
N SER A 103 0.14 -21.11 10.34
CA SER A 103 0.56 -22.08 9.31
C SER A 103 0.77 -21.45 7.93
N TRP A 104 0.45 -20.15 7.76
CA TRP A 104 0.60 -19.46 6.48
C TRP A 104 1.97 -18.81 6.35
N ASP A 105 2.95 -19.61 5.95
CA ASP A 105 4.32 -19.14 5.70
C ASP A 105 4.49 -18.68 4.24
N GLN A 106 4.87 -17.42 4.05
CA GLN A 106 5.14 -16.81 2.75
C GLN A 106 6.34 -15.87 2.88
N ALA A 107 7.43 -16.18 2.17
CA ALA A 107 8.71 -15.46 2.30
C ALA A 107 8.63 -13.93 2.14
N ASN A 108 7.70 -13.43 1.32
CA ASN A 108 7.58 -12.00 0.98
C ASN A 108 6.20 -11.40 1.33
N ILE A 109 5.40 -12.09 2.14
CA ILE A 109 4.04 -11.67 2.50
C ILE A 109 3.87 -11.87 4.00
N THR A 110 3.49 -10.81 4.70
CA THR A 110 3.30 -10.83 6.15
C THR A 110 1.89 -10.36 6.48
N LEU A 111 1.18 -11.16 7.26
CA LEU A 111 -0.10 -10.74 7.84
C LEU A 111 0.17 -9.85 9.05
N ILE A 112 -0.28 -8.60 8.99
CA ILE A 112 -0.07 -7.58 10.03
C ILE A 112 -1.25 -7.53 10.99
N ASP A 113 -2.48 -7.59 10.47
CA ASP A 113 -3.69 -7.52 11.27
C ASP A 113 -4.86 -8.27 10.61
N THR A 114 -5.83 -8.69 11.43
CA THR A 114 -7.08 -9.30 10.96
C THR A 114 -8.26 -8.86 11.78
N ALA A 115 -9.39 -8.64 11.12
CA ALA A 115 -10.65 -8.37 11.80
C ALA A 115 -11.84 -8.79 10.92
N ARG A 116 -12.98 -9.08 11.54
CA ARG A 116 -14.20 -9.37 10.78
C ARG A 116 -14.88 -8.08 10.32
N HIS A 117 -15.60 -8.17 9.21
CA HIS A 117 -16.46 -7.10 8.72
C HIS A 117 -17.69 -7.64 7.99
N HIS A 118 -18.78 -6.88 8.00
CA HIS A 118 -20.05 -7.28 7.38
C HIS A 118 -20.06 -7.20 5.86
N LYS A 119 -19.22 -6.34 5.26
CA LYS A 119 -19.22 -6.09 3.81
C LYS A 119 -17.91 -6.50 3.16
N LYS A 120 -17.99 -7.04 1.95
CA LYS A 120 -16.83 -7.27 1.09
C LYS A 120 -16.09 -5.97 0.79
N LEU A 121 -14.76 -6.00 0.80
CA LEU A 121 -13.93 -4.91 0.28
C LEU A 121 -14.01 -4.89 -1.25
N ARG A 122 -14.53 -3.80 -1.81
CA ARG A 122 -14.66 -3.61 -3.26
C ARG A 122 -13.56 -2.69 -3.80
N ARG A 123 -13.32 -2.78 -5.10
CA ARG A 123 -12.44 -1.85 -5.83
C ARG A 123 -12.88 -0.40 -5.60
N GLY A 124 -11.91 0.49 -5.44
CA GLY A 124 -12.13 1.92 -5.19
C GLY A 124 -12.52 2.28 -3.75
N VAL A 125 -12.74 1.30 -2.87
CA VAL A 125 -13.09 1.57 -1.46
C VAL A 125 -11.82 1.82 -0.63
N LEU A 126 -11.21 2.98 -0.84
CA LEU A 126 -10.11 3.52 -0.04
C LEU A 126 -10.24 5.05 0.03
N THR A 127 -9.77 5.65 1.13
CA THR A 127 -9.66 7.11 1.23
C THR A 127 -8.39 7.60 0.53
N GLY A 128 -7.33 6.80 0.58
CA GLY A 128 -6.05 7.16 -0.01
C GLY A 128 -4.94 6.20 0.40
N ASN A 129 -3.71 6.65 0.24
CA ASN A 129 -2.53 5.91 0.66
C ASN A 129 -1.61 6.83 1.44
N LYS A 130 -1.02 6.31 2.52
CA LYS A 130 0.09 6.93 3.22
C LYS A 130 1.38 6.47 2.57
N PHE A 131 2.21 7.42 2.16
CA PHE A 131 3.51 7.15 1.56
C PHE A 131 4.62 7.46 2.55
N SER A 132 5.60 6.58 2.66
CA SER A 132 6.90 6.86 3.29
C SER A 132 7.98 6.61 2.25
N LEU A 133 8.75 7.65 1.94
CA LEU A 133 9.73 7.64 0.86
C LEU A 133 11.13 7.92 1.42
N MET A 134 12.12 7.19 0.91
CA MET A 134 13.54 7.47 1.15
C MET A 134 14.18 7.96 -0.14
N VAL A 135 14.74 9.16 -0.12
CA VAL A 135 15.56 9.69 -1.21
C VAL A 135 17.02 9.44 -0.86
N ARG A 136 17.67 8.53 -1.60
CA ARG A 136 19.08 8.16 -1.40
C ARG A 136 19.99 9.01 -2.28
N GLN A 137 21.27 9.09 -1.89
CA GLN A 137 22.29 9.85 -2.63
C GLN A 137 21.80 11.26 -2.95
N TRP A 138 21.18 11.91 -1.95
CA TRP A 138 20.60 13.21 -2.14
C TRP A 138 21.68 14.29 -2.13
N GLU A 139 21.62 15.20 -3.10
CA GLU A 139 22.50 16.35 -3.24
C GLU A 139 21.66 17.59 -3.56
N GLY A 140 21.91 18.70 -2.85
CA GLY A 140 21.16 19.94 -3.05
C GLY A 140 21.28 20.92 -1.87
N ASP A 141 20.47 21.99 -1.93
CA ASP A 141 20.36 22.97 -0.85
C ASP A 141 19.30 22.52 0.18
N VAL A 142 19.78 22.06 1.35
CA VAL A 142 18.94 21.53 2.42
C VAL A 142 17.94 22.58 2.93
N ALA A 143 18.40 23.82 3.11
CA ALA A 143 17.57 24.88 3.68
C ALA A 143 16.43 25.29 2.73
N GLN A 144 16.73 25.38 1.43
CA GLN A 144 15.71 25.66 0.42
C GLN A 144 14.75 24.48 0.27
N THR A 145 15.24 23.24 0.25
CA THR A 145 14.39 22.04 0.22
C THR A 145 13.45 21.98 1.42
N GLU A 146 13.93 22.18 2.65
CA GLU A 146 13.07 22.21 3.83
C GLU A 146 12.03 23.32 3.77
N THR A 147 12.42 24.51 3.29
CA THR A 147 11.51 25.64 3.11
C THR A 147 10.41 25.29 2.11
N LEU A 148 10.78 24.69 0.97
CA LEU A 148 9.83 24.24 -0.05
C LEU A 148 8.88 23.16 0.50
N LEU A 149 9.39 22.16 1.23
CA LEU A 149 8.55 21.12 1.84
C LEU A 149 7.54 21.72 2.84
N LYS A 150 7.95 22.70 3.64
CA LYS A 150 7.06 23.43 4.55
C LYS A 150 6.00 24.24 3.80
N THR A 151 6.34 24.80 2.64
CA THR A 151 5.38 25.49 1.76
C THR A 151 4.37 24.50 1.19
N ILE A 152 4.84 23.41 0.55
CA ILE A 152 3.98 22.36 -0.01
C ILE A 152 3.02 21.80 1.04
N ALA A 153 3.47 21.59 2.27
CA ALA A 153 2.62 21.11 3.36
C ALA A 153 1.47 22.07 3.70
N LYS A 154 1.65 23.39 3.51
CA LYS A 154 0.64 24.42 3.79
C LYS A 154 -0.27 24.70 2.60
N THR A 155 0.28 24.70 1.39
CA THR A 155 -0.41 25.20 0.19
C THR A 155 -0.76 24.11 -0.82
N GLY A 156 -0.26 22.89 -0.62
CA GLY A 156 -0.47 21.75 -1.53
C GLY A 156 0.45 21.78 -2.75
N MET A 157 0.15 20.93 -3.72
CA MET A 157 0.71 20.95 -5.08
C MET A 157 -0.46 21.18 -6.05
N ALA A 158 -0.26 22.01 -7.07
CA ALA A 158 -1.23 22.30 -8.13
C ALA A 158 -0.69 21.81 -9.47
#